data_AF-A0AAD4HMC5-F1
#
_entry.id   AF-A0AAD4HMC5-F1
#
_cell.length_a   1.000
_cell.length_b   1.000
_cell.length_c   1.000
_cell.angle_alpha   90.00
_cell.angle_beta   90.00
_cell.angle_gamma   90.00
#
_symmetry.space_group_name_H-M   'P 1'
#
loop_
_entity.id
_entity.type
_entity.pdbx_description
1 polymer ?
#
loop_
_entity_poly.entity_id
_entity_poly.type
_entity_poly.pdbx_seq_one_letter_code
_entity_poly.pdbx_strand_id
1 'polypeptide(L)'
;EPGLNPYDARIKCDREKDGPLCYHQMGWIETFMNDPEVKATLGMNPQRKFESCNMAVNQAFMLQSDSMRNTPLLLTDMINDGVRLLIYAGNA
;
A
#
# COMPACT_ATOMS: atom_id res chain seq x y z
N GLU A 1 4.46 19.54 -10.91
CA GLU A 1 5.93 19.68 -10.92
C GLU A 1 6.55 18.30 -10.85
N PRO A 2 7.52 17.94 -11.71
CA PRO A 2 8.13 16.62 -11.67
C PRO A 2 8.90 16.42 -10.35
N GLY A 3 8.64 15.31 -9.66
CA GLY A 3 9.39 14.90 -8.47
C GLY A 3 8.72 15.21 -7.12
N LEU A 4 7.43 15.55 -7.07
CA LEU A 4 6.67 15.56 -5.81
C LEU A 4 6.31 14.13 -5.39
N ASN A 5 6.17 13.91 -4.08
CA ASN A 5 5.69 12.65 -3.55
C ASN A 5 4.19 12.49 -3.86
N PRO A 6 3.75 11.37 -4.49
CA PRO A 6 2.34 11.15 -4.82
C PRO A 6 1.43 10.97 -3.60
N TYR A 7 1.99 10.77 -2.40
CA TYR A 7 1.26 10.57 -1.15
C TYR A 7 1.22 11.82 -0.26
N ASP A 8 2.08 12.80 -0.51
CA ASP A 8 2.20 14.05 0.24
C ASP A 8 2.76 15.13 -0.68
N ALA A 9 1.90 16.02 -1.17
CA ALA A 9 2.27 16.98 -2.20
C ALA A 9 3.18 18.10 -1.66
N ARG A 10 3.38 18.19 -0.34
CA ARG A 10 4.24 19.18 0.32
C ARG A 10 5.72 18.83 0.23
N ILE A 11 6.06 17.58 -0.12
CA ILE A 11 7.44 17.09 -0.14
C ILE A 11 7.83 16.54 -1.52
N LYS A 12 9.14 16.57 -1.79
CA LYS A 12 9.72 15.92 -2.98
C LYS A 12 9.94 14.43 -2.71
N CYS A 13 9.98 13.66 -3.79
CA CYS A 13 10.34 12.25 -3.79
C CYS A 13 11.59 12.04 -4.64
N ASP A 14 12.70 11.72 -3.97
CA ASP A 14 13.92 11.22 -4.59
C ASP A 14 13.92 9.69 -4.48
N ARG A 15 13.50 8.99 -5.53
CA ARG A 15 13.35 7.53 -5.50
C ARG A 15 14.65 6.77 -5.22
N GLU A 16 15.82 7.39 -5.41
CA GLU A 16 17.10 6.76 -5.05
C GLU A 16 17.31 6.75 -3.53
N LYS A 17 16.77 7.75 -2.81
CA LYS A 17 16.89 7.88 -1.36
C LYS A 17 15.65 7.38 -0.62
N ASP A 18 14.48 7.72 -1.14
CA ASP A 18 13.17 7.50 -0.54
C ASP A 18 12.52 6.18 -1.00
N GLY A 19 13.14 5.49 -1.96
CA GLY A 19 12.65 4.23 -2.49
C GLY A 19 11.42 4.38 -3.41
N PRO A 20 10.85 3.25 -3.87
CA PRO A 20 9.81 3.25 -4.90
C PRO A 20 8.49 3.88 -4.44
N LEU A 21 8.22 3.86 -3.13
CA LEU A 21 7.02 4.42 -2.50
C LEU A 21 7.27 5.81 -1.88
N CYS A 22 8.39 6.45 -2.19
CA CYS A 22 8.72 7.81 -1.73
C CYS A 22 8.80 7.98 -0.20
N TYR A 23 9.05 6.89 0.53
CA TYR A 23 9.31 6.86 1.97
C TYR A 23 10.40 5.82 2.29
N HIS A 24 11.59 6.29 2.68
CA HIS A 24 12.74 5.43 2.99
C HIS A 24 12.44 4.43 4.13
N GLN A 25 11.51 4.77 5.01
CA GLN A 25 11.06 3.94 6.14
C GLN A 25 10.47 2.60 5.68
N MET A 26 9.94 2.51 4.45
CA MET A 26 9.47 1.24 3.89
C MET A 26 10.60 0.19 3.83
N GLY A 27 11.84 0.62 3.55
CA GLY A 27 13.00 -0.28 3.55
C GLY A 27 13.34 -0.83 4.95
N TRP A 28 13.06 -0.08 6.01
CA TRP A 28 13.25 -0.55 7.39
C TRP A 28 12.28 -1.67 7.72
N ILE A 29 11.01 -1.55 7.30
CA ILE A 29 9.99 -2.57 7.49
C ILE A 29 10.41 -3.85 6.76
N GLU A 30 10.84 -3.74 5.50
CA GLU A 30 11.28 -4.91 4.74
C GLU A 30 12.50 -5.59 5.36
N THR A 31 13.44 -4.81 5.90
CA THR A 31 14.61 -5.35 6.61
C THR A 31 14.18 -6.10 7.87
N PHE A 32 13.36 -5.49 8.71
CA PHE A 32 12.84 -6.09 9.94
C PHE A 32 12.04 -7.36 9.67
N MET A 33 11.09 -7.31 8.72
CA MET A 33 10.26 -8.46 8.36
C MET A 33 11.06 -9.58 7.69
N ASN A 34 12.25 -9.29 7.16
CA ASN A 34 13.13 -10.29 6.59
C ASN A 34 14.18 -10.85 7.54
N ASP A 35 14.30 -10.30 8.75
CA ASP A 35 15.21 -10.79 9.78
C ASP A 35 14.85 -12.24 10.19
N PRO A 36 15.84 -13.16 10.27
CA PRO A 36 15.58 -14.56 10.61
C PRO A 36 14.95 -14.78 11.99
N GLU A 37 15.35 -14.02 13.00
CA GLU A 37 14.80 -14.12 14.36
C GLU A 37 13.36 -13.61 14.39
N VAL A 38 13.08 -12.51 13.70
CA VAL A 38 11.72 -11.99 13.52
C VAL A 38 10.85 -13.01 12.79
N LYS A 39 11.33 -13.62 11.69
CA LYS A 39 10.59 -14.67 10.98
C LYS A 39 10.30 -15.87 11.86
N ALA A 40 11.30 -16.34 12.62
CA ALA A 40 11.14 -17.46 13.52
C ALA A 40 10.09 -17.15 14.62
N THR A 41 10.16 -15.95 15.19
CA THR A 41 9.22 -15.46 16.22
C THR A 41 7.78 -15.41 15.69
N LEU A 42 7.60 -14.99 14.43
CA LEU A 42 6.29 -14.93 13.78
C LEU A 42 5.82 -16.28 13.21
N GLY A 43 6.62 -17.34 13.31
CA GLY A 43 6.31 -18.66 12.74
C GLY A 43 6.30 -18.67 11.21
N MET A 44 7.03 -17.75 10.56
CA MET A 44 7.10 -17.64 9.11
C MET A 44 8.04 -18.68 8.50
N ASN A 45 7.73 -19.09 7.27
CA ASN A 45 8.64 -19.93 6.49
C ASN A 45 9.95 -19.15 6.21
N PRO A 46 11.12 -19.66 6.63
CA PRO A 46 12.39 -18.92 6.54
C PRO A 46 12.86 -18.71 5.09
N GLN A 47 12.39 -19.53 4.15
CA GLN A 47 12.70 -19.39 2.72
C GLN A 47 11.84 -18.32 2.02
N ARG A 48 10.76 -17.83 2.65
CA ARG A 48 9.93 -16.77 2.07
C ARG A 48 10.57 -15.41 2.34
N LYS A 49 10.70 -14.61 1.28
CA LYS A 49 11.08 -13.21 1.37
C LYS A 49 9.82 -12.36 1.48
N PHE A 50 9.78 -11.48 2.48
CA PHE A 50 8.75 -10.47 2.60
C PHE A 50 9.02 -9.35 1.60
N GLU A 51 7.96 -8.87 0.94
CA GLU A 51 7.94 -7.70 0.07
C GLU A 51 6.71 -6.87 0.45
N SER A 52 6.84 -5.54 0.51
CA SER A 52 5.73 -4.67 0.92
C SER A 52 4.57 -4.69 -0.08
N CYS A 53 4.86 -4.88 -1.37
CA CYS A 53 3.88 -4.95 -2.45
C CYS A 53 4.24 -6.03 -3.45
N ASN A 54 3.28 -6.90 -3.79
CA ASN A 54 3.44 -7.85 -4.88
C ASN A 54 3.01 -7.20 -6.21
N MET A 55 3.99 -6.87 -7.05
CA MET A 55 3.73 -6.18 -8.32
C MET A 55 3.04 -7.03 -9.37
N ALA A 56 3.17 -8.37 -9.31
CA ALA A 56 2.45 -9.26 -10.22
C ALA A 56 0.94 -9.24 -9.93
N VAL A 57 0.56 -9.23 -8.65
CA VAL A 57 -0.85 -9.05 -8.25
C VAL A 57 -1.35 -7.68 -8.66
N ASN A 58 -0.60 -6.61 -8.38
CA ASN A 58 -0.97 -5.24 -8.80
C ASN A 58 -1.23 -5.16 -10.32
N GLN A 59 -0.35 -5.76 -11.12
CA GLN A 59 -0.50 -5.81 -12.57
C GLN A 59 -1.73 -6.63 -12.99
N ALA A 60 -2.02 -7.75 -12.33
CA ALA A 60 -3.19 -8.57 -12.63
C ALA A 60 -4.52 -7.83 -12.37
N PHE A 61 -4.58 -6.97 -11.34
CA PHE A 61 -5.75 -6.11 -11.08
C PHE A 61 -5.90 -5.03 -12.17
N MET A 62 -4.79 -4.39 -12.53
CA MET A 62 -4.76 -3.37 -13.59
C MET A 62 -5.22 -3.94 -14.95
N LEU A 63 -4.74 -5.13 -15.31
CA LEU A 63 -5.09 -5.79 -16.58
C LEU A 63 -6.55 -6.26 -16.65
N GLN A 64 -7.23 -6.36 -15.52
CA GLN A 64 -8.66 -6.68 -15.43
C GLN A 64 -9.53 -5.42 -15.34
N SER A 65 -8.93 -4.23 -15.45
CA SER A 65 -9.62 -2.93 -15.31
C SER A 65 -10.36 -2.79 -13.97
N ASP A 66 -9.91 -3.49 -12.93
CA ASP A 66 -10.64 -3.54 -11.66
C ASP A 66 -10.70 -2.17 -10.98
N SER A 67 -9.65 -1.36 -11.15
CA SER A 67 -9.57 0.03 -10.65
C SER A 67 -10.61 0.98 -11.27
N MET A 68 -11.20 0.64 -12.43
CA MET A 68 -12.20 1.47 -13.10
C MET A 68 -13.64 1.10 -12.72
N ARG A 69 -13.84 0.06 -11.91
CA ARG A 69 -15.18 -0.36 -11.48
C ARG A 69 -15.77 0.65 -10.50
N ASN A 70 -17.03 1.04 -10.72
CA ASN A 70 -17.75 1.97 -9.85
C ASN A 70 -18.26 1.28 -8.57
N THR A 71 -17.33 0.88 -7.69
CA THR A 71 -17.63 0.28 -6.39
C THR A 71 -18.41 1.21 -5.43
N PRO A 72 -18.31 2.56 -5.51
CA PRO A 72 -19.13 3.44 -4.67
C PRO A 72 -20.65 3.24 -4.79
N LEU A 73 -21.16 2.63 -5.87
CA LEU A 73 -22.59 2.32 -6.00
C LEU A 73 -23.13 1.43 -4.87
N LEU A 74 -22.28 0.60 -4.26
CA LEU A 74 -22.66 -0.29 -3.17
C LEU A 74 -22.84 0.44 -1.83
N LEU A 75 -22.33 1.67 -1.69
CA LEU A 75 -22.38 2.41 -0.43
C LEU A 75 -23.82 2.71 0.00
N THR A 76 -24.71 3.00 -0.94
CA THR A 76 -26.12 3.30 -0.65
C THR A 76 -26.81 2.13 0.05
N ASP A 77 -26.70 0.94 -0.53
CA ASP A 77 -27.34 -0.27 0.03
C ASP A 77 -26.73 -0.60 1.39
N MET A 78 -25.39 -0.53 1.52
CA MET A 78 -24.72 -0.77 2.79
C MET A 78 -25.18 0.18 3.91
N ILE A 79 -25.35 1.47 3.61
CA ILE A 79 -25.81 2.46 4.59
C ILE A 79 -27.28 2.21 4.97
N ASN A 80 -28.14 1.89 3.98
CA ASN A 80 -29.55 1.58 4.23
C ASN A 80 -29.72 0.33 5.10
N ASP A 81 -28.80 -0.64 4.97
CA ASP A 81 -28.75 -1.85 5.81
C ASP A 81 -28.12 -1.61 7.20
N GLY A 82 -27.81 -0.36 7.54
CA GLY A 82 -27.35 0.04 8.87
C GLY A 82 -25.84 0.01 9.08
N VAL A 83 -25.04 -0.17 8.01
CA VAL A 83 -23.58 -0.06 8.10
C VAL A 83 -23.19 1.41 8.30
N ARG A 84 -22.54 1.71 9.42
CA ARG A 84 -22.02 3.08 9.70
C ARG A 84 -20.77 3.36 8.86
N LEU A 85 -20.75 4.50 8.16
CA LEU A 85 -19.66 4.91 7.27
C LEU A 85 -18.95 6.17 7.77
N LEU A 86 -17.61 6.18 7.70
CA LEU A 86 -16.76 7.36 7.87
C LEU A 86 -15.74 7.41 6.73
N ILE A 87 -15.78 8.48 5.92
CA ILE A 87 -14.77 8.77 4.89
C ILE A 87 -13.88 9.89 5.42
N TYR A 88 -12.58 9.63 5.56
CA TYR A 88 -11.59 10.63 5.97
C TYR A 88 -10.46 10.69 4.93
N ALA A 89 -9.96 11.90 4.67
CA ALA A 89 -8.86 12.15 3.76
C ALA A 89 -7.92 13.20 4.36
N GLY A 90 -6.62 12.92 4.36
CA GLY A 90 -5.61 13.89 4.76
C GLY A 90 -5.51 15.05 3.75
N ASN A 91 -5.12 16.23 4.20
CA ASN A 91 -4.93 17.42 3.38
C ASN A 91 -3.45 17.66 3.00
N ALA A 92 -2.65 16.59 3.01
CA ALA A 92 -1.23 16.61 2.70
C ALA A 92 -0.98 16.79 1.19
#